data_AF-A0A429XUQ2-F1
#
_entry.id   AF-A0A429XUQ2-F1
#
_cell.length_a   1.000
_cell.length_b   1.000
_cell.length_c   1.000
_cell.angle_alpha   90.00
_cell.angle_beta   90.00
_cell.angle_gamma   90.00
#
_symmetry.space_group_name_H-M   'P 1'
#
loop_
_entity.id
_entity.type
_entity.pdbx_description
1 polymer ?
#
loop_
_entity_poly.entity_id
_entity_poly.type
_entity_poly.pdbx_seq_one_letter_code
_entity_poly.pdbx_strand_id
1 'polypeptide(L)' 'MTIHGLRHTNASLLFEAGASIKEVQERLGHSDIQMTMNIYTHVTDYLKEKTAEKFQRYIEL' A
#
# COMPACT_ATOMS: atom_id res chain seq x y z
N MET A 1 -13.41 -18.90 0.40
CA MET A 1 -12.16 -18.12 0.55
C MET A 1 -11.09 -18.76 -0.33
N THR A 2 -10.36 -17.97 -1.12
CA THR A 2 -9.26 -18.47 -1.97
C THR A 2 -7.92 -17.99 -1.43
N ILE A 3 -6.83 -18.68 -1.77
CA ILE A 3 -5.45 -18.24 -1.45
C ILE A 3 -5.18 -16.83 -2.00
N HIS A 4 -5.75 -16.53 -3.17
CA HIS A 4 -5.69 -15.19 -3.77
C HIS A 4 -6.42 -14.15 -2.90
N GLY A 5 -7.61 -14.47 -2.36
CA GLY A 5 -8.33 -13.57 -1.45
C GLY A 5 -7.55 -13.26 -0.16
N LEU A 6 -6.89 -14.26 0.44
CA LEU A 6 -6.03 -14.04 1.60
C LEU A 6 -4.82 -13.15 1.29
N ARG A 7 -4.23 -13.33 0.09
CA ARG A 7 -3.12 -12.49 -0.39
C ARG A 7 -3.55 -11.05 -0.60
N HIS A 8 -4.79 -10.83 -1.08
CA HIS A 8 -5.39 -9.49 -1.18
C HIS A 8 -5.57 -8.85 0.19
N THR A 9 -6.18 -9.57 1.15
CA THR A 9 -6.36 -9.06 2.52
C THR A 9 -5.03 -8.71 3.18
N ASN A 10 -3.99 -9.53 2.99
CA ASN A 10 -2.66 -9.25 3.52
C ASN A 10 -2.06 -7.96 2.92
N ALA A 11 -2.19 -7.76 1.61
CA ALA A 11 -1.73 -6.54 0.96
C ALA A 11 -2.44 -5.29 1.53
N SER A 12 -3.76 -5.33 1.69
CA SER A 12 -4.54 -4.23 2.26
C SER A 12 -4.08 -3.87 3.69
N LEU A 13 -3.88 -4.87 4.55
CA LEU A 13 -3.42 -4.64 5.93
C LEU A 13 -2.02 -4.05 6.00
N LEU A 14 -1.10 -4.48 5.12
CA LEU A 14 0.25 -3.90 5.05
C LEU A 14 0.21 -2.43 4.64
N PHE A 15 -0.66 -2.08 3.71
CA PHE A 15 -0.85 -0.68 3.31
C PHE A 15 -1.48 0.18 4.41
N GLU A 16 -2.48 -0.34 5.13
CA GLU A 16 -3.06 0.34 6.28
C GLU A 16 -2.03 0.59 7.39
N ALA A 17 -1.09 -0.36 7.56
CA ALA A 17 0.05 -0.20 8.46
C ALA A 17 1.11 0.80 7.96
N GLY A 18 0.94 1.34 6.75
CA GLY A 18 1.81 2.37 6.17
C GLY A 18 2.98 1.84 5.37
N ALA A 19 2.99 0.55 5.02
CA ALA A 19 4.00 0.00 4.12
C ALA A 19 3.88 0.61 2.72
N SER A 20 5.02 0.87 2.09
CA SER A 20 5.11 1.31 0.71
C SER A 20 4.76 0.18 -0.27
N ILE A 21 4.41 0.55 -1.51
CA ILE A 21 4.21 -0.41 -2.60
C ILE A 21 5.39 -1.37 -2.75
N LYS A 22 6.62 -0.85 -2.63
CA LYS A 22 7.82 -1.65 -2.84
C LYS A 22 7.97 -2.71 -1.75
N GLU A 23 7.75 -2.33 -0.50
CA GLU A 23 7.77 -3.26 0.65
C GLU A 23 6.70 -4.34 0.51
N VAL A 24 5.47 -3.98 0.11
CA VAL A 24 4.39 -4.95 -0.12
C VAL A 24 4.70 -5.88 -1.29
N GLN A 25 5.23 -5.34 -2.40
CA GLN A 25 5.62 -6.11 -3.58
C GLN A 25 6.69 -7.15 -3.23
N GLU A 26 7.75 -6.75 -2.52
CA GLU A 26 8.83 -7.64 -2.07
C GLU A 26 8.32 -8.67 -1.07
N ARG A 27 7.54 -8.25 -0.07
CA ARG A 27 6.98 -9.12 0.97
C ARG A 27 6.11 -10.23 0.41
N LEU A 28 5.32 -9.93 -0.62
CA LEU A 28 4.42 -10.89 -1.25
C LEU A 28 5.10 -11.66 -2.38
N GLY A 29 6.26 -11.22 -2.87
CA GLY A 29 6.92 -11.81 -4.03
C GLY A 29 6.12 -11.61 -5.31
N HIS A 30 5.47 -10.44 -5.47
CA HIS A 30 4.85 -10.08 -6.75
C HIS A 30 5.96 -9.73 -7.76
N SER A 31 6.10 -10.57 -8.79
CA SER A 31 6.98 -10.29 -9.93
C SER A 31 6.44 -9.15 -10.81
N ASP A 32 5.11 -8.98 -10.83
CA ASP A 32 4.44 -7.89 -11.54
C ASP A 32 3.81 -6.89 -10.56
N ILE A 33 4.21 -5.62 -10.70
CA ILE A 33 3.68 -4.50 -9.92
C ILE A 33 2.20 -4.26 -10.23
N GLN A 34 1.71 -4.60 -11.43
CA GLN A 34 0.31 -4.46 -11.83
C GLN A 34 -0.63 -5.29 -10.95
N MET A 35 -0.18 -6.45 -10.47
CA MET A 35 -0.94 -7.27 -9.53
C MET A 35 -1.12 -6.58 -8.17
N THR A 36 -0.12 -5.81 -7.75
CA THR A 36 -0.17 -5.00 -6.52
C THR A 36 -1.02 -3.74 -6.75
N MET A 37 -0.89 -3.12 -7.94
CA MET A 37 -1.59 -1.88 -8.32
C MET A 37 -3.10 -2.07 -8.55
N ASN A 38 -3.55 -3.25 -9.00
CA ASN A 38 -4.99 -3.50 -9.17
C ASN A 38 -5.77 -3.55 -7.84
N ILE A 39 -5.08 -3.79 -6.72
CA ILE A 39 -5.64 -3.68 -5.35
C ILE A 39 -5.61 -2.22 -4.87
N TYR A 40 -4.72 -1.42 -5.46
CA TYR A 40 -4.18 -0.18 -4.93
C TYR A 40 -4.99 1.07 -5.27
N THR A 41 -5.87 1.04 -6.28
CA THR A 41 -6.59 2.24 -6.75
C THR A 41 -7.27 3.02 -5.61
N HIS A 42 -7.86 2.34 -4.61
CA HIS A 42 -8.41 3.01 -3.42
C HIS A 42 -7.38 3.48 -2.38
N VAL A 43 -6.26 2.77 -2.26
CA VAL A 43 -5.22 3.05 -1.25
C VAL A 43 -4.35 4.24 -1.69
N THR A 44 -4.18 4.43 -3.00
CA THR A 44 -3.38 5.52 -3.59
C THR A 44 -3.78 6.90 -3.12
N ASP A 45 -5.09 7.18 -3.12
CA ASP A 45 -5.60 8.51 -2.82
C ASP A 45 -5.45 8.82 -1.32
N TYR A 46 -5.71 7.84 -0.46
CA TYR A 46 -5.44 7.93 0.98
C TYR A 46 -3.95 8.13 1.29
N LEU A 47 -3.06 7.41 0.59
CA LEU A 47 -1.61 7.55 0.79
C LEU A 47 -1.09 8.91 0.32
N LYS A 48 -1.63 9.47 -0.77
CA LYS A 48 -1.27 10.82 -1.23
C LYS A 48 -1.60 11.85 -0.17
N GLU A 49 -2.81 11.79 0.40
CA GLU A 49 -3.25 12.69 1.46
C GLU A 49 -2.36 12.55 2.71
N LYS A 50 -2.12 11.32 3.18
CA LYS A 50 -1.21 11.07 4.30
C LYS A 50 0.22 11.51 4.07
N THR A 51 0.71 11.41 2.83
CA THR A 51 2.06 11.86 2.47
C THR A 51 2.15 13.37 2.54
N ALA A 52 1.14 14.08 2.01
CA ALA A 52 1.04 15.53 2.12
C ALA A 52 0.99 15.99 3.59
N GLU A 53 0.18 15.34 4.43
CA GLU A 53 0.12 15.63 5.87
C GLU A 53 1.46 15.37 6.59
N LYS A 54 2.13 14.24 6.29
CA LYS A 54 3.45 13.93 6.88
C LYS A 54 4.47 15.01 6.53
N PHE A 55 4.44 15.49 5.29
CA PHE A 55 5.33 16.55 4.84
C PHE A 55 4.99 17.90 5.50
N GLN A 56 3.70 18.25 5.58
CA GLN A 56 3.26 19.46 6.28
C GLN A 56 3.74 19.48 7.74
N ARG A 57 3.51 18.39 8.48
CA ARG A 57 3.99 18.26 9.88
C ARG A 57 5.50 18.38 10.03
N TYR A 58 6.27 17.99 9.01
CA TYR A 58 7.73 18.07 9.04
C TYR A 58 8.24 19.52 8.83
N ILE A 59 7.52 20.33 8.04
CA ILE A 59 7.89 21.72 7.77
C ILE A 59 7.38 22.68 8.84
N GLU A 60 6.30 22.34 9.55
CA GLU A 60 5.73 23.14 10.64
C GLU A 60 6.48 22.97 12.00
N LEU A 61 7.58 22.22 12.04
CA LEU A 61 8.52 22.13 13.16
C LEU A 61 9.59 23.22 13.09
#